data_AF-A0A1V4SRB7-F1
#
_entry.id   AF-A0A1V4SRB7-F1
#
_cell.length_a   1.000
_cell.length_b   1.000
_cell.length_c   1.000
_cell.angle_alpha   90.00
_cell.angle_beta   90.00
_cell.angle_gamma   90.00
#
_symmetry.space_group_name_H-M   'P 1'
#
loop_
_entity.id
_entity.type
_entity.pdbx_description
1 polymer ?
#
loop_
_entity_poly.entity_id
_entity_poly.type
_entity_poly.pdbx_seq_one_letter_code
_entity_poly.pdbx_strand_id
1 'polypeptide(L)'
;MEDGKYNFTALTYKGTTSKTLVEALEARNISVDKKTYYGKAIGQDHLKGKNIVLIGTPNVPEITYKMVGIMLFGDKIDLNSEFITHEKQEVNEFRLRYGTFNDPLLKMVQSYNLESELLQAVGRARLSRGNNTAILLSRYPLKEADIIHFQGTTINRMDKDVNSN
;
A
#
# COMPACT_ATOMS: atom_id res chain seq x y z
N MET A 1 -33.28 -4.86 -3.25
CA MET A 1 -32.24 -5.82 -2.84
C MET A 1 -30.99 -5.00 -2.62
N GLU A 2 -30.53 -4.97 -1.37
CA GLU A 2 -29.70 -3.91 -0.79
C GLU A 2 -28.34 -3.77 -1.45
N ASP A 3 -28.02 -2.53 -1.85
CA ASP A 3 -26.64 -2.06 -2.02
C ASP A 3 -25.89 -2.33 -0.71
N GLY A 4 -25.06 -3.37 -0.72
CA GLY A 4 -24.16 -3.72 0.37
C GLY A 4 -23.17 -2.60 0.62
N LYS A 5 -23.59 -1.59 1.39
CA LYS A 5 -22.69 -0.64 2.06
C LYS A 5 -21.79 -1.46 2.97
N TYR A 6 -20.60 -1.78 2.50
CA TYR A 6 -19.53 -2.32 3.33
C TYR A 6 -19.22 -1.28 4.42
N ASN A 7 -19.85 -1.44 5.59
CA ASN A 7 -19.60 -0.65 6.78
C ASN A 7 -18.28 -1.11 7.40
N PHE A 8 -17.15 -0.73 6.81
CA PHE A 8 -15.85 -0.93 7.44
C PHE A 8 -15.50 0.31 8.29
N THR A 9 -15.26 0.09 9.57
CA THR A 9 -14.74 1.12 10.47
C THR A 9 -13.22 1.05 10.44
N ALA A 10 -12.58 1.93 9.67
CA ALA A 10 -11.12 2.06 9.67
C ALA A 10 -10.67 2.82 10.93
N LEU A 11 -10.21 2.08 11.95
CA LEU A 11 -9.69 2.65 13.18
C LEU A 11 -8.21 3.01 13.00
N THR A 12 -7.93 4.28 12.74
CA THR A 12 -6.56 4.81 12.75
C THR A 12 -6.15 5.16 14.17
N TYR A 13 -5.27 4.37 14.77
CA TYR A 13 -4.68 4.71 16.06
C TYR A 13 -3.35 5.44 15.87
N LYS A 14 -3.22 6.61 16.50
CA LYS A 14 -1.94 7.35 16.56
C LYS A 14 -1.06 6.65 17.61
N GLY A 15 0.01 5.99 17.17
CA GLY A 15 1.05 5.48 18.07
C GLY A 15 0.72 4.18 18.80
N THR A 16 -0.05 3.28 18.21
CA THR A 16 -0.21 1.93 18.76
C THR A 16 0.96 1.06 18.33
N THR A 17 1.80 0.66 19.28
CA THR A 17 2.77 -0.42 19.07
C THR A 17 2.04 -1.59 18.41
N SER A 18 2.60 -2.15 17.34
CA SER A 18 2.02 -3.28 16.58
C SER A 18 1.38 -4.35 17.48
N LYS A 19 1.99 -4.59 18.66
CA LYS A 19 1.49 -5.45 19.73
C LYS A 19 0.03 -5.20 20.16
N THR A 20 -0.38 -3.97 20.47
CA THR A 20 -1.74 -3.70 20.99
C THR A 20 -2.81 -3.83 19.90
N LEU A 21 -2.46 -3.56 18.63
CA LEU A 21 -3.35 -3.82 17.50
C LEU A 21 -3.56 -5.32 17.29
N VAL A 22 -2.48 -6.10 17.36
CA VAL A 22 -2.53 -7.56 17.25
C VAL A 22 -3.43 -8.14 18.34
N GLU A 23 -3.27 -7.71 19.59
CA GLU A 23 -4.11 -8.12 20.72
C GLU A 23 -5.59 -7.78 20.47
N ALA A 24 -5.88 -6.59 19.95
CA ALA A 24 -7.24 -6.16 19.64
C ALA A 24 -7.91 -6.91 18.47
N LEU A 25 -7.11 -7.41 17.51
CA LEU A 25 -7.56 -8.24 16.40
C LEU A 25 -7.79 -9.69 16.84
N GLU A 26 -6.85 -10.24 17.62
CA GLU A 26 -6.96 -11.58 18.21
C GLU A 26 -8.20 -11.68 19.12
N ALA A 27 -8.48 -10.65 19.92
CA ALA A 27 -9.69 -10.57 20.74
C ALA A 27 -11.00 -10.58 19.92
N ARG A 28 -10.95 -10.25 18.62
CA ARG A 28 -12.08 -10.28 17.69
C ARG A 28 -12.09 -11.54 16.82
N ASN A 29 -11.32 -12.57 17.17
CA ASN A 29 -11.13 -13.79 16.37
C ASN A 29 -10.59 -13.55 14.95
N ILE A 30 -9.83 -12.47 14.75
CA ILE A 30 -9.13 -12.21 13.49
C ILE A 30 -7.71 -12.78 13.59
N SER A 31 -7.39 -13.76 12.75
CA SER A 31 -6.05 -14.37 12.73
C SER A 31 -5.02 -13.38 12.18
N VAL A 32 -3.98 -13.06 12.96
CA VAL A 32 -2.88 -12.21 12.52
C VAL A 32 -1.64 -13.06 12.20
N ASP A 33 -1.13 -12.92 10.99
CA ASP A 33 0.13 -13.55 10.60
C ASP A 33 1.33 -12.75 11.10
N LYS A 34 2.00 -13.26 12.13
CA LYS A 34 3.19 -12.63 12.74
C LYS A 34 4.47 -12.85 11.92
N LYS A 35 4.44 -13.71 10.89
CA LYS A 35 5.63 -14.09 10.11
C LYS A 35 5.88 -13.18 8.91
N THR A 36 4.82 -12.57 8.37
CA THR A 36 4.88 -11.74 7.16
C THR A 36 4.73 -10.27 7.51
N TYR A 37 5.71 -9.45 7.13
CA TYR A 37 5.70 -7.99 7.27
C TYR A 37 6.44 -7.35 6.09
N TYR A 38 6.32 -6.04 5.91
CA TYR A 38 6.99 -5.31 4.83
C TYR A 38 8.52 -5.48 4.89
N GLY A 39 9.18 -5.75 3.75
CA GLY A 39 10.59 -6.16 3.72
C GLY A 39 10.86 -7.64 4.04
N LYS A 40 9.85 -8.40 4.49
CA LYS A 40 9.91 -9.86 4.66
C LYS A 40 8.67 -10.57 4.06
N ALA A 41 8.18 -10.05 2.94
CA ALA A 41 7.10 -10.68 2.18
C ALA A 41 7.61 -11.75 1.20
N ILE A 42 8.89 -11.70 0.81
CA ILE A 42 9.46 -12.59 -0.20
C ILE A 42 9.67 -14.00 0.37
N GLY A 43 9.35 -15.03 -0.43
CA GLY A 43 9.59 -16.43 -0.10
C GLY A 43 8.58 -17.09 0.84
N GLN A 44 7.50 -16.38 1.20
CA GLN A 44 6.42 -16.93 2.03
C GLN A 44 5.25 -17.42 1.17
N ASP A 45 4.88 -18.70 1.31
CA ASP A 45 3.84 -19.36 0.51
C ASP A 45 2.58 -19.73 1.33
N HIS A 46 2.61 -19.58 2.66
CA HIS A 46 1.53 -20.00 3.57
C HIS A 46 0.25 -19.15 3.51
N LEU A 47 0.28 -18.04 2.76
CA LEU A 47 -0.84 -17.13 2.52
C LEU A 47 -1.54 -17.38 1.16
N LYS A 48 -1.04 -18.33 0.35
CA LYS A 48 -1.64 -18.68 -0.94
C LYS A 48 -3.09 -19.11 -0.77
N GLY A 49 -3.99 -18.52 -1.57
CA GLY A 49 -5.39 -18.92 -1.65
C GLY A 49 -6.23 -18.54 -0.42
N LYS A 50 -5.67 -17.74 0.50
CA LYS A 50 -6.40 -17.20 1.65
C LYS A 50 -6.90 -15.79 1.33
N ASN A 51 -8.01 -15.42 1.97
CA ASN A 51 -8.42 -14.02 2.04
C ASN A 51 -7.52 -13.31 3.03
N ILE A 52 -6.87 -12.23 2.60
CA ILE A 52 -5.88 -11.51 3.43
C ILE A 52 -6.27 -10.05 3.58
N VAL A 53 -5.94 -9.49 4.74
CA VAL A 53 -6.01 -8.05 5.00
C VAL A 53 -4.58 -7.58 5.26
N LEU A 54 -4.14 -6.61 4.47
CA LEU A 54 -2.84 -5.97 4.59
C LEU A 54 -3.04 -4.60 5.22
N ILE A 55 -2.29 -4.31 6.27
CA ILE A 55 -2.45 -3.08 7.06
C ILE A 55 -1.14 -2.31 7.07
N GLY A 56 -1.24 -1.01 6.76
CA GLY A 56 -0.16 -0.04 6.87
C GLY A 56 0.49 0.28 5.53
N THR A 57 1.44 1.20 5.59
CA THR A 57 2.19 1.72 4.44
C THR A 57 3.68 1.53 4.73
N PRO A 58 4.44 0.83 3.86
CA PRO A 58 5.89 0.72 4.00
C PRO A 58 6.53 2.10 4.14
N ASN A 59 7.44 2.23 5.10
CA ASN A 59 8.22 3.45 5.26
C ASN A 59 9.69 3.08 5.44
N VAL A 60 10.47 3.31 4.39
CA VAL A 60 11.91 3.10 4.37
C VAL A 60 12.61 4.43 4.67
N PRO A 61 13.73 4.45 5.42
CA PRO A 61 14.47 5.67 5.70
C PRO A 61 14.89 6.41 4.42
N GLU A 62 14.83 7.74 4.44
CA GLU A 62 15.13 8.60 3.29
C GLU A 62 16.47 8.30 2.61
N ILE A 63 17.49 8.01 3.42
CA ILE A 63 18.84 7.67 2.95
C ILE A 63 18.83 6.49 1.97
N THR A 64 17.91 5.54 2.15
CA THR A 64 17.79 4.37 1.28
C THR A 64 17.36 4.78 -0.12
N TYR A 65 16.38 5.68 -0.23
CA TYR A 65 15.95 6.20 -1.53
C TYR A 65 17.06 7.01 -2.20
N LYS A 66 17.81 7.81 -1.42
CA LYS A 66 18.99 8.53 -1.94
C LYS A 66 20.05 7.57 -2.47
N MET A 67 20.39 6.52 -1.73
CA MET A 67 21.37 5.51 -2.17
C MET A 67 20.92 4.78 -3.44
N VAL A 68 19.66 4.35 -3.51
CA VAL A 68 19.08 3.74 -4.73
C VAL A 68 19.09 4.74 -5.88
N GLY A 69 18.78 6.00 -5.61
CA GLY A 69 18.84 7.08 -6.60
C GLY A 69 20.25 7.29 -7.17
N ILE A 70 21.29 7.33 -6.32
CA ILE A 70 22.69 7.40 -6.77
C ILE A 70 23.00 6.20 -7.66
N MET A 71 22.62 4.99 -7.23
CA MET A 71 22.90 3.77 -7.97
C MET A 71 22.26 3.76 -9.37
N LEU A 72 21.04 4.30 -9.51
CA LEU A 72 20.28 4.27 -10.77
C LEU A 72 20.58 5.47 -11.68
N PHE A 73 20.78 6.66 -11.11
CA PHE A 73 20.82 7.92 -11.84
C PHE A 73 22.10 8.71 -11.66
N GLY A 74 23.00 8.27 -10.78
CA GLY A 74 24.30 8.90 -10.56
C GLY A 74 24.17 10.33 -10.01
N ASP A 75 24.78 11.27 -10.71
CA ASP A 75 24.86 12.70 -10.41
C ASP A 75 23.59 13.49 -10.82
N LYS A 76 22.62 12.84 -11.44
CA LYS A 76 21.36 13.49 -11.90
C LYS A 76 20.36 13.77 -10.78
N ILE A 77 20.59 13.22 -9.58
CA ILE A 77 19.72 13.41 -8.43
C ILE A 77 20.25 14.51 -7.52
N ASP A 78 19.34 15.30 -6.95
CA ASP A 78 19.70 16.21 -5.86
C ASP A 78 19.72 15.48 -4.51
N LEU A 79 20.92 15.17 -4.02
CA LEU A 79 21.12 14.55 -2.71
C LEU A 79 20.72 15.46 -1.53
N ASN A 80 20.70 16.77 -1.75
CA ASN A 80 20.25 17.74 -0.76
C ASN A 80 18.74 18.01 -0.85
N SER A 81 18.04 17.34 -1.76
CA SER A 81 16.59 17.45 -1.88
C SER A 81 15.94 17.23 -0.52
N GLU A 82 15.15 18.22 -0.13
CA GLU A 82 14.33 18.17 1.08
C GLU A 82 13.21 17.13 0.95
N PHE A 83 12.82 16.58 2.09
CA PHE A 83 11.66 15.69 2.22
C PHE A 83 10.46 16.49 2.71
N ILE A 84 9.49 16.72 1.83
CA ILE A 84 8.29 17.49 2.11
C ILE A 84 7.19 16.57 2.63
N THR A 85 6.64 16.85 3.82
CA THR A 85 5.61 16.01 4.45
C THR A 85 4.18 16.56 4.38
N HIS A 86 4.01 17.85 4.07
CA HIS A 86 2.72 18.54 4.23
C HIS A 86 2.00 18.86 2.91
N GLU A 87 2.67 18.72 1.78
CA GLU A 87 2.13 19.08 0.48
C GLU A 87 1.19 17.99 -0.08
N LYS A 88 0.19 18.42 -0.85
CA LYS A 88 -0.67 17.51 -1.62
C LYS A 88 0.05 17.11 -2.90
N GLN A 89 0.38 15.83 -3.02
CA GLN A 89 1.05 15.24 -4.15
C GLN A 89 0.04 14.48 -5.01
N GLU A 90 0.19 14.59 -6.32
CA GLU A 90 -0.50 13.72 -7.26
C GLU A 90 0.26 12.40 -7.37
N VAL A 91 -0.48 11.31 -7.15
CA VAL A 91 -0.01 9.93 -7.17
C VAL A 91 -1.03 9.15 -7.98
N ASN A 92 -0.62 8.68 -9.16
CA ASN A 92 -1.55 8.09 -10.14
C ASN A 92 -2.70 9.08 -10.42
N GLU A 93 -3.94 8.67 -10.23
CA GLU A 93 -5.15 9.51 -10.36
C GLU A 93 -5.62 10.14 -9.04
N PHE A 94 -4.81 10.06 -7.97
CA PHE A 94 -5.18 10.49 -6.62
C PHE A 94 -4.36 11.67 -6.13
N ARG A 95 -5.01 12.57 -5.40
CA ARG A 95 -4.35 13.71 -4.74
C ARG A 95 -4.23 13.48 -3.24
N LEU A 96 -3.03 13.13 -2.78
CA LEU A 96 -2.75 12.63 -1.43
C LEU A 96 -1.81 13.57 -0.68
N ARG A 97 -2.00 13.71 0.63
CA ARG A 97 -0.93 14.22 1.50
C ARG A 97 -0.01 13.05 1.86
N TYR A 98 1.11 12.97 1.16
CA TYR A 98 2.13 11.96 1.34
C TYR A 98 3.51 12.61 1.32
N GLY A 99 4.38 12.18 2.24
CA GLY A 99 5.71 12.74 2.36
C GLY A 99 6.60 12.29 1.21
N THR A 100 7.22 13.21 0.48
CA THR A 100 8.04 12.89 -0.69
C THR A 100 9.21 13.85 -0.88
N PHE A 101 10.17 13.47 -1.69
CA PHE A 101 11.24 14.35 -2.16
C PHE A 101 10.73 15.40 -3.16
N ASN A 102 11.38 16.57 -3.13
CA ASN A 102 11.28 17.60 -4.18
C ASN A 102 11.88 17.14 -5.51
N ASP A 103 13.01 16.44 -5.44
CA ASP A 103 13.67 15.88 -6.61
C ASP A 103 12.76 14.85 -7.31
N PRO A 104 12.42 15.05 -8.60
CA PRO A 104 11.51 14.17 -9.33
C PRO A 104 11.99 12.72 -9.45
N LEU A 105 13.30 12.50 -9.54
CA LEU A 105 13.88 11.17 -9.67
C LEU A 105 13.84 10.43 -8.32
N LEU A 106 14.15 11.10 -7.20
CA LEU A 106 13.99 10.53 -5.87
C LEU A 106 12.52 10.25 -5.54
N LYS A 107 11.60 11.14 -5.94
CA LYS A 107 10.15 10.90 -5.84
C LYS A 107 9.72 9.66 -6.64
N MET A 108 10.27 9.48 -7.84
CA MET A 108 10.03 8.30 -8.67
C MET A 108 10.54 7.02 -7.99
N VAL A 109 11.78 7.04 -7.47
CA VAL A 109 12.37 5.90 -6.73
C VAL A 109 11.51 5.53 -5.52
N GLN A 110 11.11 6.51 -4.72
CA GLN A 110 10.26 6.31 -3.56
C GLN A 110 8.91 5.69 -3.95
N SER A 111 8.25 6.26 -4.97
CA SER A 111 6.95 5.76 -5.46
C SER A 111 7.07 4.33 -5.95
N TYR A 112 8.10 4.03 -6.75
CA TYR A 112 8.33 2.70 -7.29
C TYR A 112 8.60 1.67 -6.19
N ASN A 113 9.43 2.02 -5.20
CA ASN A 113 9.73 1.14 -4.07
C ASN A 113 8.47 0.83 -3.26
N LEU A 114 7.67 1.85 -2.97
CA LEU A 114 6.43 1.72 -2.21
C LEU A 114 5.38 0.87 -2.96
N GLU A 115 5.15 1.17 -4.24
CA GLU A 115 4.24 0.40 -5.10
C GLU A 115 4.69 -1.07 -5.17
N SER A 116 5.98 -1.31 -5.38
CA SER A 116 6.53 -2.66 -5.49
C SER A 116 6.34 -3.48 -4.22
N GLU A 117 6.64 -2.92 -3.04
CA GLU A 117 6.45 -3.61 -1.76
C GLU A 117 4.98 -3.93 -1.49
N LEU A 118 4.09 -2.97 -1.75
CA LEU A 118 2.64 -3.16 -1.58
C LEU A 118 2.11 -4.23 -2.53
N LEU A 119 2.50 -4.20 -3.81
CA LEU A 119 2.11 -5.21 -4.80
C LEU A 119 2.63 -6.59 -4.45
N GLN A 120 3.87 -6.69 -3.96
CA GLN A 120 4.43 -7.96 -3.52
C GLN A 120 3.70 -8.54 -2.31
N ALA A 121 3.25 -7.68 -1.39
CA ALA A 121 2.47 -8.08 -0.23
C ALA A 121 1.08 -8.58 -0.64
N VAL A 122 0.37 -7.84 -1.50
CA VAL A 122 -0.93 -8.24 -2.08
C VAL A 122 -0.79 -9.55 -2.86
N GLY A 123 0.27 -9.66 -3.66
CA GLY A 123 0.58 -10.82 -4.48
C GLY A 123 0.80 -12.12 -3.68
N ARG A 124 1.04 -12.05 -2.36
CA ARG A 124 1.15 -13.26 -1.51
C ARG A 124 -0.13 -14.08 -1.46
N ALA A 125 -1.28 -13.43 -1.62
CA ALA A 125 -2.56 -14.13 -1.78
C ALA A 125 -2.61 -14.98 -3.05
N ARG A 126 -1.84 -14.62 -4.10
CA ARG A 126 -1.91 -15.19 -5.46
C ARG A 126 -3.31 -15.09 -6.08
N LEU A 127 -3.86 -13.86 -6.09
CA LEU A 127 -5.21 -13.53 -6.55
C LEU A 127 -5.52 -14.02 -7.98
N SER A 128 -4.53 -14.07 -8.87
CA SER A 128 -4.72 -14.52 -10.26
C SER A 128 -4.99 -16.02 -10.42
N ARG A 129 -4.85 -16.83 -9.36
CA ARG A 129 -4.96 -18.30 -9.42
C ARG A 129 -6.06 -18.88 -8.52
N GLY A 130 -6.86 -18.05 -7.85
CA GLY A 130 -7.89 -18.50 -6.92
C GLY A 130 -9.01 -17.47 -6.76
N ASN A 131 -10.13 -17.91 -6.18
CA ASN A 131 -11.23 -17.01 -5.81
C ASN A 131 -11.01 -16.45 -4.40
N ASN A 132 -9.94 -15.67 -4.25
CA ASN A 132 -9.56 -15.09 -2.97
C ASN A 132 -9.39 -13.58 -3.08
N THR A 133 -9.64 -12.88 -1.97
CA THR A 133 -9.66 -11.41 -1.92
C THR A 133 -8.51 -10.90 -1.05
N ALA A 134 -7.84 -9.85 -1.50
CA ALA A 134 -6.91 -9.08 -0.68
C ALA A 134 -7.48 -7.69 -0.43
N ILE A 135 -7.57 -7.29 0.83
CA ILE A 135 -7.94 -5.94 1.23
C ILE A 135 -6.67 -5.21 1.67
N LEU A 136 -6.37 -4.08 1.03
CA LEU A 136 -5.24 -3.22 1.40
C LEU A 136 -5.73 -1.97 2.13
N LEU A 137 -5.33 -1.82 3.39
CA LEU A 137 -5.56 -0.63 4.21
C LEU A 137 -4.27 0.18 4.31
N SER A 138 -4.03 1.03 3.30
CA SER A 138 -2.81 1.85 3.17
C SER A 138 -3.17 3.31 2.87
N ARG A 139 -2.24 4.22 3.18
CA ARG A 139 -2.32 5.63 2.74
C ARG A 139 -2.01 5.80 1.24
N TYR A 140 -1.46 4.78 0.59
CA TYR A 140 -1.06 4.82 -0.81
C TYR A 140 -1.96 3.90 -1.65
N PRO A 141 -2.66 4.42 -2.68
CA PRO A 141 -3.53 3.65 -3.56
C PRO A 141 -2.72 2.91 -4.63
N LEU A 142 -3.07 1.66 -4.89
CA LEU A 142 -2.51 0.87 -5.99
C LEU A 142 -3.39 1.00 -7.24
N LYS A 143 -2.76 1.20 -8.40
CA LYS A 143 -3.46 1.28 -9.69
C LYS A 143 -4.06 -0.06 -10.14
N GLU A 144 -3.55 -1.16 -9.61
CA GLU A 144 -4.01 -2.53 -9.89
C GLU A 144 -5.21 -2.93 -9.02
N ALA A 145 -5.64 -2.09 -8.08
CA ALA A 145 -6.81 -2.40 -7.25
C ALA A 145 -8.11 -2.25 -8.04
N ASP A 146 -8.97 -3.26 -7.93
CA ASP A 146 -10.29 -3.31 -8.57
C ASP A 146 -11.26 -2.28 -7.97
N ILE A 147 -11.25 -2.15 -6.64
CA ILE A 147 -12.11 -1.24 -5.90
C ILE A 147 -11.22 -0.37 -5.01
N ILE A 148 -11.40 0.95 -5.11
CA ILE A 148 -10.69 1.91 -4.26
C ILE A 148 -11.70 2.76 -3.50
N HIS A 149 -11.58 2.76 -2.18
CA HIS A 149 -12.27 3.70 -1.31
C HIS A 149 -11.30 4.80 -0.89
N PHE A 150 -11.55 6.03 -1.33
CA PHE A 150 -10.68 7.17 -1.07
C PHE A 150 -11.49 8.42 -0.71
N GLN A 151 -11.27 8.98 0.48
CA GLN A 151 -11.92 10.21 0.97
C GLN A 151 -13.46 10.25 0.82
N GLY A 152 -14.13 9.11 1.02
CA GLY A 152 -15.58 8.98 0.89
C GLY A 152 -16.07 8.72 -0.54
N THR A 153 -15.18 8.70 -1.53
CA THR A 153 -15.45 8.26 -2.89
C THR A 153 -15.11 6.79 -3.05
N THR A 154 -15.95 6.06 -3.79
CA THR A 154 -15.68 4.68 -4.21
C THR A 154 -15.47 4.67 -5.71
N ILE A 155 -14.35 4.13 -6.16
CA ILE A 155 -14.02 3.94 -7.57
C ILE A 155 -14.08 2.43 -7.83
N ASN A 156 -15.03 1.99 -8.65
CA ASN A 156 -15.09 0.62 -9.15
C ASN A 156 -14.46 0.57 -10.54
N ARG A 157 -13.39 -0.20 -10.69
CA ARG A 157 -12.69 -0.39 -11.97
C ARG A 157 -13.16 -1.64 -12.72
N MET A 158 -13.83 -2.58 -12.06
CA MET A 158 -14.38 -3.78 -12.72
C MET A 158 -15.43 -3.46 -13.78
N ASP A 159 -16.11 -2.32 -13.66
CA ASP A 159 -17.18 -1.91 -14.61
C ASP A 159 -16.64 -1.33 -15.93
N LYS A 160 -15.35 -0.97 -15.99
CA LYS A 160 -14.75 -0.35 -17.19
C LYS A 160 -14.32 -1.35 -18.26
N ASP A 161 -14.04 -2.59 -17.88
CA ASP A 161 -13.58 -3.63 -18.82
C ASP A 161 -14.72 -4.37 -19.53
N VAL A 162 -15.98 -4.16 -19.10
CA VAL A 162 -17.16 -4.78 -19.73
C VAL A 162 -17.68 -3.98 -20.93
N ASN A 163 -17.39 -2.67 -20.99
CA ASN A 163 -17.91 -1.76 -22.03
C ASN A 163 -16.90 -1.44 -23.14
N SER A 164 -15.80 -2.18 -23.24
CA SER A 164 -14.72 -1.99 -24.22
C SER A 164 -14.58 -3.12 -25.25
N ASN A 165 -15.61 -3.98 -25.39
CA ASN A 165 -15.74 -4.97 -26.47
C ASN A 165 -16.90 -4.66 -27.40
#